data_AF-A0A183GJQ6-F1
#
_entry.id   AF-A0A183GJQ6-F1
#
_cell.length_a   1.000
_cell.length_b   1.000
_cell.length_c   1.000
_cell.angle_alpha   90.00
_cell.angle_beta   90.00
_cell.angle_gamma   90.00
#
_symmetry.space_group_name_H-M   'P 1'
#
loop_
_entity.id
_entity.type
_entity.pdbx_description
1 polymer ?
#
loop_
_entity_poly.entity_id
_entity_poly.type
_entity_poly.pdbx_seq_one_letter_code
_entity_poly.pdbx_strand_id
1 'polypeptide(L)'
;MENNGEVSSSAFYRDNPEWADVKPIYPSKEEDGAVRIAVSEQFRDAFAYLRAVLASGEISSRVFLLTEDCIQLNPANYTLWQFRRELLKKLQIDLSKELKYLDDVIMQSPKNYQVWQSILRQFVFVGDSVDKAVDAELAFTAKLIFEDARNNSAWNNRYFVLQSTGRINDPKIFDSEISFTKRFIERMPNNESVWNYLAGLLLATGISSRSDVVAFVEDLYERTEPSKRAPYLISFLCDILLENIENGVNPSENCKRAKEV
;
A
#
# COMPACT_ATOMS: atom_id res chain seq x y z
N MET A 1 26.75 15.12 18.98
CA MET A 1 27.41 13.81 19.02
C MET A 1 26.55 12.89 18.18
N GLU A 2 26.99 12.68 16.94
CA GLU A 2 26.32 11.87 15.93
C GLU A 2 26.39 10.40 16.36
N ASN A 3 25.24 9.79 16.62
CA ASN A 3 25.16 8.35 16.80
C ASN A 3 24.90 7.74 15.42
N ASN A 4 25.99 7.54 14.66
CA ASN A 4 25.96 6.76 13.44
C ASN A 4 25.51 5.35 13.83
N GLY A 5 24.41 4.89 13.24
CA GLY A 5 23.95 3.51 13.41
C GLY A 5 25.08 2.56 13.05
N GLU A 6 25.68 1.95 14.07
CA GLU A 6 26.59 0.83 13.90
C GLU A 6 25.77 -0.33 13.35
N VAL A 7 25.83 -0.51 12.04
CA VAL A 7 25.56 -1.78 11.39
C VAL A 7 26.46 -2.80 12.07
N SER A 8 25.86 -3.87 12.64
CA SER A 8 26.56 -4.99 13.26
C SER A 8 27.81 -5.35 12.44
N SER A 9 29.00 -5.27 13.06
CA SER A 9 30.29 -5.42 12.39
C SER A 9 30.62 -6.85 11.92
N SER A 10 29.68 -7.80 12.09
CA SER A 10 29.81 -9.20 11.66
C SER A 10 28.77 -9.53 10.59
N ALA A 11 29.21 -10.19 9.51
CA ALA A 11 28.33 -10.68 8.44
C ALA A 11 27.34 -11.77 8.90
N PHE A 12 27.61 -12.42 10.04
CA PHE A 12 26.78 -13.47 10.62
C PHE A 12 26.52 -13.22 12.13
N TYR A 13 25.31 -13.54 12.56
CA TYR A 13 24.84 -13.46 13.94
C TYR A 13 25.54 -14.48 14.84
N ARG A 14 25.87 -15.68 14.33
CA ARG A 14 26.65 -16.70 15.07
C ARG A 14 28.03 -16.23 15.52
N ASP A 15 28.59 -15.25 14.82
CA ASP A 15 29.91 -14.71 15.08
C ASP A 15 29.84 -13.37 15.85
N ASN A 16 28.64 -12.85 16.12
CA ASN A 16 28.43 -11.62 16.87
C ASN A 16 28.40 -11.93 18.40
N PRO A 17 29.32 -11.37 19.20
CA PRO A 17 29.34 -11.57 20.65
C PRO A 17 28.06 -11.15 21.37
N GLU A 18 27.32 -10.17 20.84
CA GLU A 18 26.03 -9.72 21.39
C GLU A 18 24.91 -10.75 21.27
N TRP A 19 25.12 -11.81 20.48
CA TRP A 19 24.16 -12.89 20.23
C TRP A 19 24.63 -14.24 20.79
N ALA A 20 25.73 -14.26 21.55
CA ALA A 20 26.32 -15.48 22.10
C ALA A 20 25.42 -16.19 23.14
N ASP A 21 24.50 -15.46 23.75
CA ASP A 21 23.49 -15.99 24.69
C ASP A 21 22.30 -16.67 23.99
N VAL A 22 22.11 -16.42 22.68
CA VAL A 22 20.98 -16.95 21.91
C VAL A 22 21.41 -18.22 21.17
N LYS A 23 20.70 -19.32 21.44
CA LYS A 23 20.90 -20.57 20.68
C LYS A 23 20.03 -20.54 19.41
N PRO A 24 20.62 -20.51 18.19
CA PRO A 24 19.85 -20.44 16.95
C PRO A 24 18.99 -21.70 16.72
N ILE A 25 17.80 -21.51 16.16
CA ILE A 25 16.86 -22.58 15.82
C ILE A 25 16.82 -22.75 14.31
N TYR A 26 17.58 -23.72 13.79
CA TYR A 26 17.56 -24.07 12.36
C TYR A 26 16.33 -24.92 11.99
N PRO A 27 15.92 -24.92 10.71
CA PRO A 27 14.87 -25.82 10.22
C PRO A 27 15.18 -27.28 10.55
N SER A 28 14.16 -28.03 10.93
CA SER A 28 14.26 -29.47 11.19
C SER A 28 14.49 -30.26 9.89
N LYS A 29 14.91 -31.53 10.00
CA LYS A 29 15.03 -32.42 8.84
C LYS A 29 13.69 -32.65 8.13
N GLU A 30 12.59 -32.57 8.87
CA GLU A 30 11.24 -32.71 8.33
C GLU A 30 10.84 -31.46 7.55
N GLU A 31 11.17 -30.26 8.06
CA GLU A 31 10.98 -29.00 7.35
C GLU A 31 11.82 -28.91 6.06
N ASP A 32 13.02 -29.50 6.07
CA ASP A 32 13.89 -29.60 4.90
C ASP A 32 13.50 -30.76 3.94
N GLY A 33 12.45 -31.52 4.26
CA GLY A 33 12.08 -32.77 3.57
C GLY A 33 11.40 -32.59 2.21
N ALA A 34 10.75 -31.44 1.94
CA ALA A 34 10.09 -31.15 0.68
C ALA A 34 10.11 -29.65 0.34
N VAL A 35 10.19 -29.31 -0.96
CA VAL A 35 10.21 -27.92 -1.48
C VAL A 35 11.33 -27.07 -0.84
N ARG A 36 12.49 -27.69 -0.61
CA ARG A 36 13.65 -27.04 -0.01
C ARG A 36 14.15 -25.90 -0.90
N ILE A 37 14.18 -24.69 -0.34
CA ILE A 37 14.71 -23.51 -1.00
C ILE A 37 16.20 -23.45 -0.75
N ALA A 38 16.99 -23.35 -1.82
CA ALA A 38 18.42 -23.08 -1.71
C ALA A 38 18.61 -21.60 -1.32
N VAL A 39 18.78 -21.36 -0.02
CA VAL A 39 19.01 -20.03 0.55
C VAL A 39 20.48 -19.79 0.84
N SER A 40 20.88 -18.51 0.91
CA SER A 40 22.24 -18.14 1.29
C SER A 40 22.52 -18.52 2.76
N GLU A 41 23.80 -18.63 3.11
CA GLU A 41 24.20 -18.88 4.50
C GLU A 41 23.76 -17.73 5.41
N GLN A 42 23.86 -16.49 4.94
CA GLN A 42 23.40 -15.30 5.67
C GLN A 42 21.90 -15.37 5.96
N PHE A 43 21.09 -15.78 4.97
CA PHE A 43 19.67 -15.99 5.16
C PHE A 43 19.42 -17.05 6.23
N ARG A 44 20.10 -18.19 6.12
CA ARG A 44 19.91 -19.30 7.05
C ARG A 44 20.26 -18.93 8.48
N ASP A 45 21.34 -18.18 8.67
CA ASP A 45 21.81 -17.71 9.96
C ASP A 45 20.83 -16.72 10.59
N ALA A 46 20.52 -15.61 9.90
CA ALA A 46 19.59 -14.59 10.40
C ALA A 46 18.21 -15.17 10.74
N PHE A 47 17.65 -16.04 9.88
CA PHE A 47 16.34 -16.65 10.15
C PHE A 47 16.37 -17.71 11.26
N ALA A 48 17.51 -18.32 11.54
CA ALA A 48 17.64 -19.22 12.70
C ALA A 48 17.65 -18.45 14.03
N TYR A 49 18.28 -17.28 14.06
CA TYR A 49 18.21 -16.35 15.19
C TYR A 49 16.79 -15.76 15.33
N LEU A 50 16.14 -15.40 14.22
CA LEU A 50 14.74 -14.93 14.25
C LEU A 50 13.81 -15.97 14.89
N ARG A 51 13.95 -17.25 14.52
CA ARG A 51 13.17 -18.34 15.12
C ARG A 51 13.43 -18.47 16.63
N ALA A 52 14.68 -18.32 17.07
CA ALA A 52 15.06 -18.39 18.48
C ALA A 52 14.41 -17.27 19.30
N VAL A 53 14.49 -16.02 18.82
CA VAL A 53 13.93 -14.88 19.55
C VAL A 53 12.41 -14.90 19.55
N LEU A 54 11.78 -15.33 18.45
CA LEU A 54 10.33 -15.55 18.40
C LEU A 54 9.87 -16.59 19.42
N ALA A 55 10.60 -17.70 19.56
CA ALA A 55 10.27 -18.74 20.54
C ALA A 55 10.45 -18.27 22.00
N SER A 56 11.46 -17.44 22.26
CA SER A 56 11.69 -16.86 23.59
C SER A 56 10.73 -15.71 23.95
N GLY A 57 10.13 -15.07 22.94
CA GLY A 57 9.36 -13.85 23.11
C GLY A 57 10.20 -12.63 23.50
N GLU A 58 11.50 -12.62 23.20
CA GLU A 58 12.41 -11.52 23.55
C GLU A 58 11.97 -10.20 22.90
N ILE A 59 11.88 -9.15 23.72
CA ILE A 59 11.55 -7.78 23.28
C ILE A 59 12.74 -6.89 23.62
N SER A 60 13.63 -6.66 22.66
CA SER A 60 14.86 -5.88 22.84
C SER A 60 15.24 -5.10 21.59
N SER A 61 16.13 -4.11 21.76
CA SER A 61 16.61 -3.28 20.64
C SER A 61 17.42 -4.10 19.63
N ARG A 62 18.24 -5.07 20.08
CA ARG A 62 18.98 -5.97 19.18
C ARG A 62 18.04 -6.82 18.31
N VAL A 63 16.93 -7.31 18.89
CA VAL A 63 15.92 -8.07 18.15
C VAL A 63 15.23 -7.19 17.11
N PHE A 64 14.97 -5.92 17.43
CA PHE A 64 14.42 -4.97 16.47
C PHE A 64 15.36 -4.78 15.25
N LEU A 65 16.67 -4.64 15.47
CA LEU A 65 17.67 -4.58 14.39
C LEU A 65 17.74 -5.90 13.59
N LEU A 66 17.66 -7.06 14.26
CA LEU A 66 17.57 -8.34 13.55
C LEU A 66 16.36 -8.39 12.60
N THR A 67 15.22 -7.81 13.00
CA THR A 67 14.06 -7.81 12.09
C THR A 67 14.31 -7.00 10.82
N GLU A 68 15.12 -5.95 10.86
CA GLU A 68 15.48 -5.14 9.70
C GLU A 68 16.30 -5.94 8.70
N ASP A 69 17.32 -6.67 9.15
CA ASP A 69 18.12 -7.56 8.30
C ASP A 69 17.26 -8.67 7.68
N CYS A 70 16.38 -9.30 8.47
CA CYS A 70 15.48 -10.33 7.96
C CYS A 70 14.47 -9.78 6.93
N ILE A 71 14.04 -8.51 7.05
CA ILE A 71 13.15 -7.86 6.07
C ILE A 71 13.89 -7.66 4.75
N GLN A 72 15.15 -7.23 4.79
CA GLN A 72 15.96 -7.10 3.58
C GLN A 72 16.15 -8.44 2.85
N LEU A 73 16.26 -9.52 3.61
CA LEU A 73 16.41 -10.88 3.08
C LEU A 73 15.10 -11.48 2.54
N ASN A 74 13.95 -11.20 3.18
CA ASN A 74 12.64 -11.62 2.71
C ASN A 74 11.53 -10.69 3.23
N PRO A 75 11.21 -9.61 2.48
CA PRO A 75 10.20 -8.65 2.91
C PRO A 75 8.78 -9.22 2.82
N ALA A 76 8.57 -10.40 2.22
CA ALA A 76 7.24 -11.02 2.13
C ALA A 76 6.86 -11.86 3.37
N ASN A 77 7.77 -12.00 4.35
CA ASN A 77 7.49 -12.77 5.57
C ASN A 77 6.54 -12.01 6.52
N TYR A 78 5.26 -12.38 6.53
CA TYR A 78 4.25 -11.70 7.35
C TYR A 78 4.44 -11.89 8.86
N THR A 79 5.00 -13.02 9.31
CA THR A 79 5.28 -13.28 10.73
C THR A 79 6.32 -12.30 11.25
N LEU A 80 7.34 -12.01 10.46
CA LEU A 80 8.37 -11.03 10.75
C LEU A 80 7.78 -9.62 10.92
N TRP A 81 6.92 -9.19 10.00
CA TRP A 81 6.24 -7.89 10.10
C TRP A 81 5.31 -7.79 11.32
N GLN A 82 4.60 -8.88 11.65
CA GLN A 82 3.78 -8.92 12.85
C GLN A 82 4.62 -8.74 14.11
N PHE A 83 5.74 -9.45 14.20
CA PHE A 83 6.64 -9.34 15.34
C PHE A 83 7.31 -7.96 15.43
N ARG A 84 7.74 -7.38 14.30
CA ARG A 84 8.29 -6.03 14.25
C ARG A 84 7.31 -4.97 14.80
N ARG A 85 6.02 -5.08 14.47
CA ARG A 85 4.98 -4.19 15.03
C ARG A 85 4.84 -4.32 16.54
N GLU A 86 4.93 -5.53 17.08
CA GLU A 86 4.92 -5.75 18.52
C GLU A 86 6.14 -5.13 19.21
N LEU A 87 7.33 -5.25 18.58
CA LEU A 87 8.56 -4.61 19.05
C LEU A 87 8.42 -3.09 19.06
N LEU A 88 7.97 -2.48 17.95
CA LEU A 88 7.74 -1.02 17.85
C LEU A 88 6.88 -0.51 19.00
N LYS A 89 5.76 -1.21 19.28
CA LYS A 89 4.83 -0.84 20.35
C LYS A 89 5.44 -0.98 21.73
N LYS A 90 6.08 -2.13 22.03
CA LYS A 90 6.59 -2.42 23.37
C LYS A 90 7.87 -1.63 23.71
N LEU A 91 8.72 -1.39 22.71
CA LEU A 91 9.95 -0.62 22.85
C LEU A 91 9.73 0.89 22.71
N GLN A 92 8.52 1.33 22.35
CA GLN A 92 8.17 2.73 22.12
C GLN A 92 9.14 3.41 21.13
N ILE A 93 9.45 2.70 20.04
CA ILE A 93 10.30 3.24 18.97
C ILE A 93 9.59 4.42 18.32
N ASP A 94 10.36 5.47 17.99
CA ASP A 94 9.88 6.63 17.25
C ASP A 94 9.36 6.19 15.87
N LEU A 95 8.04 6.27 15.70
CA LEU A 95 7.35 5.83 14.48
C LEU A 95 7.71 6.70 13.28
N SER A 96 8.21 7.93 13.48
CA SER A 96 8.71 8.78 12.39
C SER A 96 9.93 8.16 11.71
N LYS A 97 10.80 7.50 12.49
CA LYS A 97 11.96 6.78 11.97
C LYS A 97 11.53 5.51 11.24
N GLU A 98 10.53 4.81 11.78
CA GLU A 98 9.97 3.62 11.15
C GLU A 98 9.33 3.94 9.80
N LEU A 99 8.54 5.02 9.70
CA LEU A 99 7.93 5.44 8.43
C LEU A 99 9.00 5.69 7.36
N LYS A 100 10.08 6.40 7.71
CA LYS A 100 11.19 6.62 6.77
C LYS A 100 11.85 5.31 6.32
N TYR A 101 12.05 4.37 7.25
CA TYR A 101 12.56 3.04 6.90
C TYR A 101 11.60 2.30 5.95
N LEU A 102 10.29 2.36 6.22
CA LEU A 102 9.27 1.72 5.37
C LEU A 102 9.24 2.33 3.96
N ASP A 103 9.41 3.65 3.81
CA ASP A 103 9.52 4.31 2.51
C ASP A 103 10.66 3.71 1.67
N ASP A 104 11.83 3.51 2.29
CA ASP A 104 12.99 2.91 1.64
C ASP A 104 12.73 1.45 1.23
N VAL A 105 12.05 0.68 2.09
CA VAL A 105 11.66 -0.71 1.78
C VAL A 105 10.63 -0.77 0.65
N ILE A 106 9.66 0.16 0.60
CA ILE A 106 8.69 0.23 -0.50
C ILE A 106 9.36 0.61 -1.81
N MET A 107 10.29 1.57 -1.80
CA MET A 107 11.00 1.92 -3.03
C MET A 107 11.78 0.73 -3.60
N GLN A 108 12.28 -0.16 -2.74
CA GLN A 108 12.94 -1.40 -3.17
C GLN A 108 11.97 -2.52 -3.55
N SER A 109 10.80 -2.58 -2.89
CA SER A 109 9.79 -3.63 -3.06
C SER A 109 8.37 -3.06 -3.20
N PRO A 110 8.07 -2.29 -4.26
CA PRO A 110 6.84 -1.49 -4.35
C PRO A 110 5.57 -2.32 -4.53
N LYS A 111 5.70 -3.61 -4.81
CA LYS A 111 4.59 -4.56 -4.99
C LYS A 111 4.40 -5.49 -3.78
N ASN A 112 5.12 -5.25 -2.68
CA ASN A 112 5.04 -6.10 -1.49
C ASN A 112 3.87 -5.69 -0.58
N TYR A 113 2.88 -6.58 -0.45
CA TYR A 113 1.68 -6.34 0.35
C TYR A 113 1.97 -6.08 1.83
N GLN A 114 2.93 -6.81 2.41
CA GLN A 114 3.23 -6.72 3.84
C GLN A 114 3.84 -5.37 4.23
N VAL A 115 4.64 -4.78 3.34
CA VAL A 115 5.23 -3.45 3.56
C VAL A 115 4.13 -2.39 3.54
N TRP A 116 3.27 -2.40 2.51
CA TRP A 116 2.10 -1.50 2.42
C TRP A 116 1.17 -1.65 3.63
N GLN A 117 0.85 -2.88 4.05
CA GLN A 117 0.04 -3.13 5.25
C GLN A 117 0.68 -2.58 6.53
N SER A 118 2.00 -2.64 6.64
CA SER A 118 2.70 -2.15 7.84
C SER A 118 2.62 -0.62 7.90
N ILE A 119 2.80 0.07 6.78
CA ILE A 119 2.58 1.52 6.67
C ILE A 119 1.15 1.89 7.10
N LEU A 120 0.14 1.28 6.48
CA LEU A 120 -1.27 1.56 6.72
C LEU A 120 -1.63 1.47 8.22
N ARG A 121 -1.08 0.48 8.92
CA ARG A 121 -1.32 0.27 10.35
C ARG A 121 -0.52 1.25 11.21
N GLN A 122 0.71 1.59 10.82
CA GLN A 122 1.55 2.52 11.59
C GLN A 122 0.96 3.95 11.58
N PHE A 123 0.38 4.40 10.46
CA PHE A 123 -0.26 5.72 10.32
C PHE A 123 -1.39 5.98 11.32
N VAL A 124 -2.12 4.93 11.72
CA VAL A 124 -3.22 5.05 12.71
C VAL A 124 -2.67 5.29 14.13
N PHE A 125 -1.39 5.04 14.39
CA PHE A 125 -0.80 5.03 15.74
C PHE A 125 0.28 6.10 16.01
N VAL A 126 0.61 6.99 15.07
CA VAL A 126 1.60 8.08 15.29
C VAL A 126 0.90 9.37 15.74
N GLY A 127 1.06 9.79 17.00
CA GLY A 127 0.74 11.17 17.46
C GLY A 127 1.71 12.21 16.86
N ASP A 128 1.76 13.51 17.16
CA ASP A 128 0.83 14.50 17.74
C ASP A 128 0.20 15.39 16.62
N SER A 129 0.45 15.10 15.35
CA SER A 129 -0.32 15.70 14.24
C SER A 129 -0.55 14.69 13.13
N VAL A 130 -1.67 13.97 13.21
CA VAL A 130 -2.21 13.10 12.16
C VAL A 130 -2.13 13.78 10.79
N ASP A 131 -2.36 15.10 10.75
CA ASP A 131 -2.33 15.87 9.51
C ASP A 131 -0.99 15.83 8.75
N LYS A 132 0.13 16.00 9.45
CA LYS A 132 1.45 15.97 8.80
C LYS A 132 1.79 14.58 8.27
N ALA A 133 1.42 13.56 9.03
CA ALA A 133 1.62 12.18 8.63
C ALA A 133 0.82 11.89 7.35
N VAL A 134 -0.46 12.28 7.33
CA VAL A 134 -1.32 12.13 6.16
C VAL A 134 -0.78 12.87 4.95
N ASP A 135 -0.34 14.12 5.12
CA ASP A 135 0.22 14.90 4.01
C ASP A 135 1.50 14.27 3.42
N ALA A 136 2.37 13.74 4.28
CA ALA A 136 3.56 13.01 3.84
C ALA A 136 3.20 11.76 3.04
N GLU A 137 2.19 11.01 3.47
CA GLU A 137 1.76 9.78 2.80
C GLU A 137 1.05 10.05 1.47
N LEU A 138 0.23 11.11 1.42
CA LEU A 138 -0.38 11.55 0.16
C LEU A 138 0.69 12.03 -0.83
N ALA A 139 1.78 12.65 -0.37
CA ALA A 139 2.91 13.00 -1.22
C ALA A 139 3.69 11.76 -1.70
N PHE A 140 3.91 10.79 -0.82
CA PHE A 140 4.61 9.55 -1.15
C PHE A 140 3.84 8.69 -2.15
N THR A 141 2.54 8.46 -1.92
CA THR A 141 1.68 7.75 -2.87
C THR A 141 1.59 8.46 -4.21
N ALA A 142 1.52 9.80 -4.23
CA ALA A 142 1.54 10.56 -5.47
C ALA A 142 2.85 10.34 -6.24
N LYS A 143 4.01 10.40 -5.58
CA LYS A 143 5.32 10.09 -6.20
C LYS A 143 5.31 8.70 -6.84
N LEU A 144 4.87 7.67 -6.13
CA LEU A 144 4.84 6.31 -6.64
C LEU A 144 3.87 6.13 -7.81
N ILE A 145 2.73 6.82 -7.80
CA ILE A 145 1.78 6.86 -8.91
C ILE A 145 2.36 7.60 -10.13
N PHE A 146 3.16 8.65 -9.91
CA PHE A 146 3.85 9.35 -11.00
C PHE A 146 4.94 8.49 -11.64
N GLU A 147 5.65 7.67 -10.85
CA GLU A 147 6.66 6.73 -11.33
C GLU A 147 6.03 5.52 -12.04
N ASP A 148 5.02 4.90 -11.45
CA ASP A 148 4.23 3.82 -12.03
C ASP A 148 2.74 4.02 -11.75
N ALA A 149 2.04 4.58 -12.72
CA ALA A 149 0.61 4.84 -12.59
C ALA A 149 -0.25 3.58 -12.54
N ARG A 150 0.29 2.41 -12.89
CA ARG A 150 -0.41 1.12 -12.75
C ARG A 150 -0.16 0.47 -11.38
N ASN A 151 0.56 1.15 -10.49
CA ASN A 151 0.78 0.66 -9.13
C ASN A 151 -0.53 0.71 -8.31
N ASN A 152 -1.30 -0.38 -8.39
CA ASN A 152 -2.57 -0.50 -7.68
C ASN A 152 -2.42 -0.38 -6.15
N SER A 153 -1.27 -0.79 -5.59
CA SER A 153 -1.01 -0.67 -4.16
C SER A 153 -0.92 0.80 -3.73
N ALA A 154 -0.29 1.65 -4.54
CA ALA A 154 -0.22 3.08 -4.27
C ALA A 154 -1.60 3.77 -4.34
N TRP A 155 -2.41 3.45 -5.35
CA TRP A 155 -3.79 3.93 -5.45
C TRP A 155 -4.66 3.48 -4.26
N ASN A 156 -4.58 2.21 -3.89
CA ASN A 156 -5.33 1.66 -2.76
C ASN A 156 -4.90 2.30 -1.44
N ASN A 157 -3.59 2.48 -1.22
CA ASN A 157 -3.06 3.12 -0.03
C ASN A 157 -3.53 4.58 0.07
N ARG A 158 -3.48 5.32 -1.05
CA ARG A 158 -4.01 6.69 -1.13
C ARG A 158 -5.48 6.76 -0.73
N TYR A 159 -6.31 5.86 -1.25
CA TYR A 159 -7.74 5.80 -0.91
C TYR A 159 -7.94 5.51 0.59
N PHE A 160 -7.24 4.51 1.13
CA PHE A 160 -7.34 4.16 2.54
C PHE A 160 -6.99 5.33 3.46
N VAL A 161 -5.90 6.05 3.16
CA VAL A 161 -5.45 7.18 3.98
C VAL A 161 -6.53 8.27 3.99
N LEU A 162 -7.08 8.62 2.83
CA LEU A 162 -8.16 9.62 2.72
C LEU A 162 -9.44 9.19 3.44
N GLN A 163 -9.84 7.92 3.30
CA GLN A 163 -11.04 7.38 3.91
C GLN A 163 -10.91 7.28 5.44
N SER A 164 -9.80 6.71 5.92
CA SER A 164 -9.58 6.42 7.34
C SER A 164 -9.35 7.67 8.18
N THR A 165 -8.88 8.75 7.55
CA THR A 165 -8.67 10.06 8.20
C THR A 165 -9.88 10.99 8.05
N GLY A 166 -10.91 10.56 7.33
CA GLY A 166 -12.10 11.36 7.02
C GLY A 166 -11.84 12.52 6.04
N ARG A 167 -10.62 12.67 5.52
CA ARG A 167 -10.26 13.74 4.56
C ARG A 167 -10.97 13.63 3.23
N ILE A 168 -11.46 12.44 2.87
CA ILE A 168 -12.33 12.25 1.71
C ILE A 168 -13.63 13.09 1.80
N ASN A 169 -14.05 13.48 3.01
CA ASN A 169 -15.23 14.31 3.24
C ASN A 169 -14.95 15.81 3.11
N ASP A 170 -13.67 16.24 3.02
CA ASP A 170 -13.33 17.63 2.73
C ASP A 170 -13.59 17.91 1.25
N PRO A 171 -14.53 18.82 0.89
CA PRO A 171 -14.85 19.09 -0.50
C PRO A 171 -13.65 19.50 -1.35
N LYS A 172 -12.69 20.25 -0.78
CA LYS A 172 -11.50 20.72 -1.52
C LYS A 172 -10.56 19.56 -1.84
N ILE A 173 -10.36 18.65 -0.88
CA ILE A 173 -9.54 17.46 -1.07
C ILE A 173 -10.23 16.56 -2.10
N PHE A 174 -11.53 16.34 -1.93
CA PHE A 174 -12.31 15.52 -2.84
C PHE A 174 -12.26 16.04 -4.29
N ASP A 175 -12.45 17.36 -4.49
CA ASP A 175 -12.32 18.00 -5.81
C ASP A 175 -10.92 17.87 -6.41
N SER A 176 -9.89 18.00 -5.56
CA SER A 176 -8.49 17.78 -5.96
C SER A 176 -8.24 16.34 -6.40
N GLU A 177 -8.76 15.35 -5.66
CA GLU A 177 -8.62 13.93 -6.00
C GLU A 177 -9.36 13.58 -7.30
N ILE A 178 -10.59 14.06 -7.48
CA ILE A 178 -11.33 13.87 -8.74
C ILE A 178 -10.53 14.47 -9.92
N SER A 179 -9.98 15.67 -9.75
CA SER A 179 -9.16 16.32 -10.78
C SER A 179 -7.87 15.56 -11.07
N PHE A 180 -7.21 15.04 -10.02
CA PHE A 180 -6.03 14.20 -10.13
C PHE A 180 -6.34 12.92 -10.92
N THR A 181 -7.40 12.21 -10.56
CA THR A 181 -7.83 10.97 -11.23
C THR A 181 -8.20 11.19 -12.69
N LYS A 182 -8.97 12.24 -13.01
CA LYS A 182 -9.32 12.62 -14.39
C LYS A 182 -8.07 12.80 -15.27
N ARG A 183 -7.04 13.50 -14.78
CA ARG A 183 -5.78 13.69 -15.53
C ARG A 183 -5.07 12.37 -15.83
N PHE A 184 -5.10 11.42 -14.90
CA PHE A 184 -4.50 10.10 -15.12
C PHE A 184 -5.31 9.26 -16.13
N ILE A 185 -6.65 9.35 -16.10
CA ILE A 185 -7.53 8.71 -17.10
C ILE A 185 -7.24 9.25 -18.50
N GLU A 186 -7.14 10.57 -18.66
CA GLU A 186 -6.87 11.17 -19.97
C GLU A 186 -5.55 10.69 -20.57
N ARG A 187 -4.52 10.53 -19.72
CA ARG A 187 -3.20 10.08 -20.16
C ARG A 187 -3.14 8.56 -20.38
N MET A 188 -3.90 7.78 -19.61
CA MET A 188 -3.87 6.31 -19.62
C MET A 188 -5.28 5.72 -19.48
N PRO A 189 -6.12 5.83 -20.52
CA PRO A 189 -7.52 5.43 -20.43
C PRO A 189 -7.70 3.92 -20.20
N ASN A 190 -6.71 3.10 -20.55
CA ASN A 190 -6.70 1.65 -20.33
C ASN A 190 -6.07 1.23 -18.98
N ASN A 191 -5.97 2.14 -18.00
CA ASN A 191 -5.46 1.82 -16.67
C ASN A 191 -6.59 1.62 -15.67
N GLU A 192 -6.90 0.35 -15.40
CA GLU A 192 -7.98 -0.06 -14.49
C GLU A 192 -7.87 0.53 -13.08
N SER A 193 -6.66 0.62 -12.51
CA SER A 193 -6.47 1.13 -11.15
C SER A 193 -7.01 2.54 -10.95
N VAL A 194 -6.92 3.38 -11.99
CA VAL A 194 -7.37 4.78 -11.92
C VAL A 194 -8.91 4.85 -11.99
N TRP A 195 -9.53 4.01 -12.81
CA TRP A 195 -10.99 3.90 -12.90
C TRP A 195 -11.59 3.34 -11.61
N ASN A 196 -10.97 2.29 -11.05
CA ASN A 196 -11.39 1.73 -9.77
C ASN A 196 -11.23 2.73 -8.63
N TYR A 197 -10.18 3.55 -8.65
CA TYR A 197 -10.00 4.64 -7.69
C TYR A 197 -11.10 5.70 -7.84
N LEU A 198 -11.44 6.11 -9.06
CA LEU A 198 -12.55 7.05 -9.32
C LEU A 198 -13.89 6.52 -8.78
N ALA A 199 -14.20 5.25 -9.07
CA ALA A 199 -15.39 4.59 -8.56
C ALA A 199 -15.38 4.52 -7.03
N GLY A 200 -14.24 4.19 -6.43
CA GLY A 200 -14.04 4.15 -4.97
C GLY A 200 -14.31 5.51 -4.32
N LEU A 201 -13.83 6.61 -4.90
CA LEU A 201 -14.10 7.96 -4.40
C LEU A 201 -15.61 8.28 -4.37
N LEU A 202 -16.37 7.78 -5.34
CA LEU A 202 -17.81 8.05 -5.49
C LEU A 202 -18.69 7.01 -4.81
N LEU A 203 -18.13 5.93 -4.27
CA LEU A 203 -18.87 4.77 -3.77
C LEU A 203 -19.92 5.14 -2.70
N ALA A 204 -19.61 6.12 -1.84
CA ALA A 204 -20.50 6.53 -0.76
C ALA A 204 -21.65 7.43 -1.24
N THR A 205 -21.46 8.19 -2.31
CA THR A 205 -22.43 9.19 -2.81
C THR A 205 -23.18 8.72 -4.06
N GLY A 206 -22.66 7.71 -4.77
CA GLY A 206 -23.15 7.21 -6.05
C GLY A 206 -22.25 7.65 -7.21
N ILE A 207 -22.09 6.79 -8.22
CA ILE A 207 -21.19 7.02 -9.36
C ILE A 207 -21.66 8.16 -10.28
N SER A 208 -22.97 8.42 -10.31
CA SER A 208 -23.64 9.51 -11.03
C SER A 208 -23.79 10.80 -10.21
N SER A 209 -23.37 10.79 -8.94
CA SER A 209 -23.63 11.89 -7.99
C SER A 209 -22.98 13.23 -8.35
N ARG A 210 -21.94 13.21 -9.19
CA ARG A 210 -21.17 14.39 -9.60
C ARG A 210 -21.36 14.71 -11.07
N SER A 211 -21.99 15.86 -11.35
CA SER A 211 -22.21 16.33 -12.72
C SER A 211 -20.91 16.55 -13.50
N ASP A 212 -19.84 17.00 -12.85
CA ASP A 212 -18.54 17.19 -13.51
C ASP A 212 -17.86 15.87 -13.87
N VAL A 213 -18.13 14.77 -13.14
CA VAL A 213 -17.62 13.44 -13.49
C VAL A 213 -18.43 12.85 -14.64
N VAL A 214 -19.76 12.95 -14.58
CA VAL A 214 -20.65 12.50 -15.65
C VAL A 214 -20.30 13.21 -16.96
N ALA A 215 -20.16 14.55 -16.93
CA ALA A 215 -19.79 15.33 -18.11
C ALA A 215 -18.41 14.93 -18.66
N PHE A 216 -17.44 14.64 -17.79
CA PHE A 216 -16.12 14.16 -18.22
C PHE A 216 -16.18 12.80 -18.90
N VAL A 217 -16.97 11.86 -18.36
CA VAL A 217 -17.12 10.51 -18.92
C VAL A 217 -17.85 10.55 -20.27
N GLU A 218 -18.92 11.33 -20.39
CA GLU A 218 -19.64 11.52 -21.65
C GLU A 218 -18.77 12.20 -22.70
N ASP A 219 -18.07 13.30 -22.37
CA ASP A 219 -17.13 13.95 -23.28
C ASP A 219 -16.05 12.96 -23.76
N LEU A 220 -15.46 12.21 -22.84
CA LEU A 220 -14.43 11.22 -23.17
C LEU A 220 -14.98 10.11 -24.07
N TYR A 221 -16.23 9.68 -23.90
CA TYR A 221 -16.90 8.70 -24.76
C TYR A 221 -17.18 9.28 -26.15
N GLU A 222 -17.71 10.50 -26.23
CA GLU A 222 -18.09 11.16 -27.49
C GLU A 222 -16.89 11.49 -28.36
N ARG A 223 -15.83 12.06 -27.77
CA ARG A 223 -14.63 12.47 -28.51
C ARG A 223 -13.69 11.32 -28.88
N THR A 224 -13.89 10.13 -28.30
CA THR A 224 -13.06 8.96 -28.56
C THR A 224 -13.71 8.05 -29.58
N GLU A 225 -13.00 7.82 -30.69
CA GLU A 225 -13.39 6.85 -31.73
C GLU A 225 -13.77 5.49 -31.12
N PRO A 226 -14.88 4.85 -31.54
CA PRO A 226 -15.38 3.61 -30.92
C PRO A 226 -14.34 2.50 -30.74
N SER A 227 -13.45 2.30 -31.74
CA SER A 227 -12.40 1.27 -31.70
C SER A 227 -11.26 1.56 -30.72
N LYS A 228 -11.19 2.79 -30.18
CA LYS A 228 -10.16 3.24 -29.23
C LYS A 228 -10.68 3.44 -27.82
N ARG A 229 -11.99 3.28 -27.59
CA ARG A 229 -12.59 3.43 -26.27
C ARG A 229 -12.07 2.32 -25.35
N ALA A 230 -11.58 2.73 -24.18
CA ALA A 230 -11.18 1.77 -23.17
C ALA A 230 -12.43 1.02 -22.65
N PRO A 231 -12.35 -0.28 -22.39
CA PRO A 231 -13.48 -1.03 -21.83
C PRO A 231 -13.95 -0.45 -20.49
N TYR A 232 -13.03 0.10 -19.71
CA TYR A 232 -13.31 0.74 -18.42
C TYR A 232 -14.16 2.01 -18.56
N LEU A 233 -13.96 2.79 -19.63
CA LEU A 233 -14.79 3.96 -19.93
C LEU A 233 -16.24 3.55 -20.22
N ILE A 234 -16.39 2.51 -21.05
CA ILE A 234 -17.70 1.98 -21.42
C ILE A 234 -18.41 1.43 -20.17
N SER A 235 -17.71 0.64 -19.37
CA SER A 235 -18.23 0.10 -18.11
C SER A 235 -18.68 1.22 -17.16
N PHE A 236 -17.83 2.23 -16.94
CA PHE A 236 -18.14 3.33 -16.04
C PHE A 236 -19.35 4.15 -16.51
N LEU A 237 -19.48 4.37 -17.82
CA LEU A 237 -20.66 5.01 -18.40
C LEU A 237 -21.92 4.16 -18.19
N CYS A 238 -21.85 2.85 -18.43
CA CYS A 238 -22.95 1.94 -18.15
C CYS A 238 -23.38 2.00 -16.67
N ASP A 239 -22.42 2.02 -15.74
CA ASP A 239 -22.71 2.11 -14.31
C ASP A 239 -23.43 3.42 -13.96
N ILE A 240 -23.04 4.55 -14.55
CA ILE A 240 -23.77 5.84 -14.42
C ILE A 240 -25.21 5.72 -14.93
N LEU A 241 -25.40 5.15 -16.12
CA LEU A 241 -26.72 5.02 -16.74
C LEU A 241 -27.64 4.10 -15.93
N LEU A 242 -27.09 2.99 -15.43
CA LEU A 242 -27.81 2.04 -14.58
C LEU A 242 -28.22 2.68 -13.26
N GLU A 243 -27.29 3.37 -12.58
CA GLU A 243 -27.60 4.07 -11.33
C GLU A 243 -28.66 5.16 -11.54
N ASN A 244 -28.61 5.90 -12.65
CA ASN A 244 -29.66 6.87 -13.01
C ASN A 244 -31.03 6.21 -13.21
N ILE A 245 -31.09 5.06 -13.88
CA ILE A 245 -32.35 4.31 -14.07
C ILE A 245 -32.91 3.86 -12.72
N GLU A 246 -32.06 3.29 -11.86
CA GLU A 246 -32.42 2.81 -10.51
C GLU A 246 -32.93 3.96 -9.63
N ASN A 247 -32.32 5.14 -9.75
CA ASN A 247 -32.71 6.35 -9.02
C ASN A 247 -33.89 7.12 -9.66
N GLY A 248 -34.46 6.64 -10.76
CA GLY A 248 -35.60 7.29 -11.42
C GLY A 248 -35.26 8.56 -12.19
N VAL A 249 -33.99 8.82 -12.48
CA VAL A 249 -33.50 9.97 -13.25
C VAL A 249 -33.60 9.65 -14.74
N ASN A 250 -34.53 10.31 -15.45
CA ASN A 250 -34.81 10.09 -16.88
C ASN A 250 -34.72 8.61 -17.36
N PRO A 251 -35.43 7.65 -16.74
CA PRO A 251 -35.14 6.23 -16.92
C PRO A 251 -35.29 5.75 -18.38
N SER A 252 -36.24 6.31 -19.12
CA SER A 252 -36.44 5.93 -20.54
C SER A 252 -35.30 6.38 -21.43
N GLU A 253 -34.71 7.55 -21.17
CA GLU A 253 -33.59 8.08 -21.96
C GLU A 253 -32.31 7.34 -21.62
N ASN A 254 -32.02 7.15 -20.32
CA ASN A 254 -30.87 6.36 -19.87
C ASN A 254 -30.94 4.90 -20.35
N CYS A 255 -32.12 4.27 -20.36
CA CYS A 255 -32.29 2.92 -20.90
C CYS A 255 -32.03 2.84 -22.41
N LYS A 256 -32.44 3.87 -23.17
CA LYS A 256 -32.13 3.94 -24.60
C LYS A 256 -30.64 4.11 -24.82
N ARG A 257 -30.01 5.05 -24.10
CA ARG A 257 -28.57 5.30 -24.16
C ARG A 257 -27.74 4.08 -23.80
N ALA A 258 -28.10 3.35 -22.74
CA ALA A 258 -27.40 2.14 -22.31
C ALA A 258 -27.40 1.02 -23.36
N LYS A 259 -28.35 1.00 -24.29
CA LYS A 259 -28.38 0.05 -25.42
C LYS A 259 -27.51 0.47 -26.60
N GLU A 260 -27.16 1.75 -26.66
CA GLU A 260 -26.35 2.35 -27.73
C GLU A 260 -24.87 2.45 -27.37
N VAL A 261 -24.56 2.37 -26.06
CA VAL A 261 -23.19 2.43 -25.50
C VAL A 261 -22.39 1.17 -25.80
#